data_AF-A0A9X8EJ68-F1
#
_entry.id   AF-A0A9X8EJ68-F1
#
_cell.length_a   1.000
_cell.length_b   1.000
_cell.length_c   1.000
_cell.angle_alpha   90.00
_cell.angle_beta   90.00
_cell.angle_gamma   90.00
#
_symmetry.space_group_name_H-M   'P 1'
#
loop_
_entity.id
_entity.type
_entity.pdbx_description
1 polymer ?
#
loop_
_entity_poly.entity_id
_entity_poly.type
_entity_poly.pdbx_seq_one_letter_code
_entity_poly.pdbx_strand_id
1 'polypeptide(L)' 'MLWFGTDKARFKVQRRIAGVVLFIAVFFLAAQLEAWRSDNAAFGDVLDGIILTVFAGGMFYLAGRW' A
#
# COMPACT_ATOMS: atom_id res chain seq x y z
N MET A 1 9.04 -29.06 8.98
CA MET A 1 8.53 -27.67 8.95
C MET A 1 9.03 -27.02 7.66
N LEU A 2 8.13 -26.86 6.68
CA LEU A 2 8.39 -26.40 5.31
C LEU A 2 8.97 -24.97 5.32
N TRP A 3 10.29 -24.82 5.23
CA TRP A 3 11.09 -24.68 4.01
C TRP A 3 10.74 -23.47 3.12
N PHE A 4 10.47 -22.31 3.72
CA PHE A 4 10.76 -21.05 3.02
C PHE A 4 12.27 -20.83 3.09
N GLY A 5 12.95 -21.23 2.01
CA GLY A 5 14.39 -21.06 1.81
C GLY A 5 14.87 -19.64 2.07
N THR A 6 16.19 -19.53 2.29
CA THR A 6 17.05 -18.32 2.40
C THR A 6 16.32 -16.98 2.52
N ASP A 7 16.64 -16.16 3.51
CA ASP A 7 15.94 -14.88 3.82
C ASP A 7 15.53 -14.04 2.59
N LYS A 8 16.35 -14.05 1.53
CA LYS A 8 16.04 -13.52 0.19
C LYS A 8 14.68 -13.94 -0.40
N ALA A 9 14.27 -15.20 -0.30
CA ALA A 9 12.98 -15.67 -0.82
C ALA A 9 11.81 -15.10 0.01
N ARG A 10 11.99 -14.96 1.33
CA ARG A 10 11.00 -14.33 2.21
C ARG A 10 10.87 -12.84 1.90
N PHE A 11 11.98 -12.11 1.73
CA PHE A 11 11.95 -10.69 1.34
C PHE A 11 11.31 -10.48 -0.03
N LYS A 12 11.58 -11.36 -1.01
CA LYS A 12 10.92 -11.32 -2.33
C LYS A 12 9.41 -11.47 -2.23
N VAL A 13 8.92 -12.37 -1.37
CA VAL A 13 7.47 -12.54 -1.13
C VAL A 13 6.90 -11.33 -0.39
N GLN A 14 7.58 -10.84 0.66
CA GLN A 14 7.16 -9.64 1.39
C GLN A 14 7.05 -8.41 0.48
N ARG A 15 8.00 -8.22 -0.44
CA ARG A 15 7.96 -7.13 -1.41
C ARG A 15 6.78 -7.25 -2.39
N ARG A 16 6.42 -8.48 -2.81
CA ARG A 16 5.23 -8.71 -3.64
C ARG A 16 3.96 -8.38 -2.89
N ILE A 17 3.83 -8.83 -1.64
CA ILE A 17 2.68 -8.53 -0.79
C ILE A 17 2.57 -7.01 -0.57
N ALA A 18 3.66 -6.35 -0.20
CA ALA A 18 3.69 -4.90 -0.03
C ALA A 18 3.34 -4.15 -1.33
N GLY A 19 3.74 -4.68 -2.49
CA GLY A 19 3.38 -4.13 -3.80
C GLY A 19 1.87 -4.20 -4.06
N VAL A 20 1.22 -5.32 -3.71
CA VAL A 20 -0.25 -5.46 -3.81
C VAL A 20 -0.95 -4.49 -2.85
N VAL A 21 -0.46 -4.35 -1.62
CA VAL A 21 -1.01 -3.40 -0.64
C VAL A 21 -0.88 -1.97 -1.14
N LEU A 22 0.28 -1.58 -1.68
CA LEU A 22 0.50 -0.26 -2.28
C LEU A 22 -0.45 -0.02 -3.46
N PHE A 23 -0.61 -1.00 -4.34
CA PHE A 23 -1.57 -0.91 -5.44
C PHE A 23 -2.97 -0.61 -4.92
N ILE A 24 -3.49 -1.41 -3.98
CA ILE A 24 -4.82 -1.20 -3.41
C ILE A 24 -4.94 0.18 -2.77
N ALA A 25 -3.92 0.63 -2.03
CA ALA A 25 -3.92 1.94 -1.38
C ALA A 25 -4.03 3.10 -2.39
N VAL A 26 -3.32 3.02 -3.52
CA VAL A 26 -3.40 4.03 -4.58
C VAL A 26 -4.80 4.08 -5.20
N PHE A 27 -5.42 2.93 -5.49
CA PHE A 27 -6.79 2.90 -6.02
C PHE A 27 -7.82 3.40 -5.01
N PHE A 28 -7.64 3.08 -3.73
CA PHE A 28 -8.47 3.61 -2.66
C PHE A 28 -8.37 5.14 -2.59
N LEU A 29 -7.16 5.70 -2.62
CA LEU A 29 -6.96 7.14 -2.65
C LEU A 29 -7.61 7.79 -3.88
N ALA A 30 -7.47 7.18 -5.06
CA ALA A 30 -8.13 7.67 -6.27
C ALA A 30 -9.67 7.71 -6.11
N ALA A 31 -10.25 6.66 -5.53
CA ALA A 31 -11.69 6.60 -5.27
C ALA A 31 -12.14 7.67 -4.25
N GLN A 32 -11.37 7.90 -3.18
CA GLN A 32 -11.68 8.97 -2.22
C GLN A 32 -11.58 10.36 -2.84
N LEU A 33 -10.59 10.57 -3.72
CA LEU A 33 -10.43 11.85 -4.42
C LEU A 33 -11.63 12.13 -5.34
N GLU A 34 -12.11 11.10 -6.05
CA GLU A 34 -13.30 11.19 -6.89
C GLU A 34 -14.58 11.42 -6.08
N ALA A 35 -14.72 10.72 -4.94
CA ALA A 35 -15.85 10.88 -4.04
C ALA A 35 -15.89 12.28 -3.42
N TRP A 36 -14.74 12.81 -2.97
CA TRP A 36 -14.64 14.17 -2.46
C TRP A 36 -14.97 15.21 -3.54
N ARG A 37 -14.48 15.03 -4.77
CA ARG A 37 -14.78 15.91 -5.90
C ARG A 37 -16.27 15.89 -6.28
N SER A 38 -16.95 14.78 -6.01
CA SER A 38 -18.39 14.60 -6.26
C SER A 38 -19.27 14.98 -5.06
N ASP A 39 -18.70 15.63 -4.03
CA ASP A 39 -19.38 16.01 -2.78
C ASP A 39 -20.00 14.84 -2.00
N ASN A 40 -19.49 13.62 -2.24
CA ASN A 40 -19.94 12.37 -1.64
C ASN A 40 -19.04 11.87 -0.50
N ALA A 41 -17.92 12.55 -0.24
CA ALA A 41 -16.97 12.22 0.82
C ALA A 41 -16.38 13.49 1.43
N ALA A 42 -15.93 13.41 2.68
CA ALA A 42 -15.29 14.52 3.36
C ALA A 42 -13.83 14.64 2.90
N PHE A 43 -13.26 15.84 3.03
CA PHE A 43 -11.82 16.04 2.81
C PHE A 43 -10.96 15.14 3.72
N GLY A 44 -11.47 14.79 4.91
CA GLY A 44 -10.82 13.84 5.82
C GLY A 44 -10.59 12.45 5.20
N ASP A 45 -11.53 11.96 4.39
CA ASP A 45 -11.40 10.65 3.75
C ASP A 45 -10.25 10.61 2.72
N VAL A 46 -10.01 11.75 2.05
CA VAL A 46 -8.85 11.93 1.16
C VAL A 46 -7.54 11.93 1.95
N LEU A 47 -7.51 12.61 3.11
CA LEU A 47 -6.33 12.61 3.98
C LEU A 47 -6.00 11.21 4.48
N ASP A 48 -7.00 10.44 4.89
CA ASP A 48 -6.83 9.04 5.29
C ASP A 48 -6.28 8.20 4.14
N GLY A 49 -6.79 8.38 2.92
CA GLY A 49 -6.25 7.76 1.71
C GLY A 49 -4.78 8.12 1.45
N ILE A 50 -4.40 9.38 1.65
CA ILE A 50 -3.01 9.84 1.49
C ILE A 50 -2.12 9.16 2.53
N ILE A 51 -2.51 9.17 3.80
CA ILE A 51 -1.77 8.55 4.89
C ILE A 51 -1.56 7.05 4.60
N LEU A 52 -2.64 6.33 4.27
CA LEU A 52 -2.60 4.91 3.94
C LEU A 52 -1.63 4.62 2.78
N THR A 53 -1.69 5.43 1.71
CA THR A 53 -0.83 5.28 0.54
C THR A 53 0.64 5.52 0.87
N VAL A 54 0.95 6.54 1.68
CA VAL A 54 2.31 6.83 2.14
C VAL A 54 2.86 5.69 2.99
N PHE A 55 2.08 5.15 3.94
CA PHE A 55 2.49 4.01 4.74
C PHE A 55 2.73 2.76 3.89
N ALA A 56 1.83 2.45 2.96
CA ALA A 56 2.01 1.34 2.03
C ALA A 56 3.25 1.49 1.16
N GLY A 57 3.52 2.71 0.68
CA GLY A 57 4.73 3.05 -0.07
C GLY A 57 6.00 2.86 0.75
N GLY A 58 5.99 3.31 2.01
CA GLY A 58 7.08 3.10 2.96
C GLY A 58 7.38 1.62 3.21
N MET A 59 6.34 0.81 3.42
CA MET A 59 6.49 -0.65 3.57
C MET A 59 7.09 -1.29 2.31
N PHE A 60 6.60 -0.92 1.12
CA PHE A 60 7.13 -1.44 -0.13
C PHE A 60 8.59 -1.05 -0.35
N TYR A 61 8.94 0.20 -0.04
CA TYR A 61 10.30 0.71 -0.14
C TYR A 61 11.26 -0.04 0.79
N LEU A 62 10.88 -0.20 2.05
CA LEU A 62 11.68 -0.93 3.03
C LEU A 62 11.84 -2.40 2.64
N ALA A 63 10.77 -3.05 2.14
CA ALA A 63 10.83 -4.42 1.64
C ALA A 63 11.74 -4.60 0.41
N GLY A 64 12.09 -3.51 -0.30
CA GLY A 64 13.00 -3.52 -1.44
C GLY A 64 14.48 -3.29 -1.11
N ARG A 65 14.80 -2.89 0.13
CA ARG A 65 16.18 -2.60 0.58
C ARG A 65 16.92 -3.79 1.18
N TRP A 66 16.24 -4.91 1.43
CA TRP A 66 16.79 -6.12 2.07
C TRP A 66 16.94 -7.27 1.08
#